data_AF-A0A2X3F8N6-F1
#
_entry.id   AF-A0A2X3F8N6-F1
#
_cell.length_a   1.000
_cell.length_b   1.000
_cell.length_c   1.000
_cell.angle_alpha   90.00
_cell.angle_beta   90.00
_cell.angle_gamma   90.00
#
_symmetry.space_group_name_H-M   'P 1'
#
loop_
_entity.id
_entity.type
_entity.pdbx_description
1 polymer ?
#
loop_
_entity_poly.entity_id
_entity_poly.type
_entity_poly.pdbx_seq_one_letter_code
_entity_poly.pdbx_strand_id
1 'polypeptide(L)' 'MRTDLSATLFLCDPESYEGGELVIEDTYGQHRVKLPAGHLVLYPASSLHCVTPVTRGVRQASFLWNPVDGPRR' A
#
# COMPACT_ATOMS: atom_id res chain seq x y z
N MET A 1 -17.51 2.45 -8.32
CA MET A 1 -17.10 1.50 -7.27
C MET A 1 -17.01 2.27 -5.96
N ARG A 2 -17.61 1.78 -4.88
CA ARG A 2 -17.43 2.36 -3.53
C ARG A 2 -16.32 1.56 -2.86
N THR A 3 -15.12 2.11 -2.89
CA THR A 3 -13.96 1.53 -2.21
C THR A 3 -13.59 2.48 -1.10
N ASP A 4 -13.72 2.05 0.14
CA ASP A 4 -13.39 2.90 1.29
C ASP A 4 -11.95 2.61 1.78
N LEU A 5 -11.45 1.37 1.59
CA LEU A 5 -10.10 0.97 1.96
C LEU A 5 -9.34 0.29 0.80
N SER A 6 -8.08 0.67 0.67
CA SER A 6 -7.08 -0.04 -0.11
C SER A 6 -6.17 -0.84 0.82
N ALA A 7 -5.69 -1.99 0.34
CA ALA A 7 -4.76 -2.84 1.05
C ALA A 7 -3.58 -3.22 0.15
N THR A 8 -2.37 -3.32 0.72
CA THR A 8 -1.20 -3.86 0.02
C THR A 8 -0.50 -4.90 0.89
N LEU A 9 -0.46 -6.14 0.41
CA LEU A 9 0.26 -7.26 1.01
C LEU A 9 1.65 -7.36 0.35
N PHE A 10 2.69 -7.30 1.16
CA PHE A 10 4.07 -7.41 0.69
C PHE A 10 4.44 -8.89 0.56
N LEU A 11 4.95 -9.32 -0.61
CA LEU A 11 5.25 -10.73 -0.90
C LEU A 11 6.76 -11.01 -1.04
N CYS A 12 7.60 -9.99 -0.91
CA CYS A 12 9.05 -10.10 -0.98
C CYS A 12 9.68 -9.23 0.11
N ASP A 13 10.84 -9.64 0.60
CA ASP A 13 11.56 -8.89 1.63
C ASP A 13 12.02 -7.51 1.12
N PRO A 14 11.96 -6.47 1.96
CA PRO A 14 12.28 -5.11 1.56
C PRO A 14 13.76 -4.95 1.17
N GLU A 15 14.66 -5.81 1.65
CA GLU A 15 16.08 -5.80 1.27
C GLU A 15 16.34 -6.44 -0.09
N SER A 16 15.35 -7.15 -0.68
CA SER A 16 15.50 -7.83 -1.97
C SER A 16 15.36 -6.93 -3.20
N TYR A 17 14.96 -5.66 -3.01
CA TYR A 17 14.81 -4.67 -4.07
C TYR A 17 15.16 -3.25 -3.61
N GLU A 18 15.62 -2.39 -4.52
CA GLU A 18 15.91 -0.96 -4.27
C GLU A 18 14.76 -0.09 -4.77
N GLY A 19 14.42 0.96 -4.02
CA GLY A 19 13.21 1.77 -4.26
C GLY A 19 11.93 1.01 -3.91
N GLY A 20 10.86 1.19 -4.70
CA GLY A 20 9.60 0.45 -4.52
C GLY A 20 8.84 0.74 -3.22
N GLU A 21 9.08 1.90 -2.62
CA GLU A 21 8.38 2.36 -1.43
C GLU A 21 6.95 2.75 -1.82
N LEU A 22 5.96 2.29 -1.06
CA LEU A 22 4.60 2.80 -1.18
C LEU A 22 4.53 4.16 -0.46
N VAL A 23 4.33 5.22 -1.22
CA VAL A 23 4.12 6.58 -0.69
C VAL A 23 2.62 6.82 -0.61
N ILE A 24 2.15 7.21 0.57
CA ILE A 24 0.74 7.53 0.84
C ILE A 24 0.68 8.94 1.39
N GLU A 25 -0.09 9.81 0.75
CA GLU A 25 -0.40 11.15 1.26
C GLU A 25 -1.66 11.13 2.13
N ASP A 26 -1.55 11.74 3.29
CA ASP A 26 -2.66 12.03 4.19
C ASP A 26 -2.67 13.50 4.60
N THR A 27 -3.56 13.86 5.53
CA THR A 27 -3.71 15.25 6.02
C THR A 27 -2.46 15.78 6.74
N TYR A 28 -1.55 14.91 7.17
CA TYR A 28 -0.37 15.24 7.95
C TYR A 28 0.94 15.10 7.15
N GLY A 29 0.89 14.62 5.90
CA GLY A 29 2.01 14.59 4.99
C GLY A 29 2.13 13.28 4.21
N GLN A 30 3.37 12.93 3.84
CA GLN A 30 3.69 11.70 3.11
C GLN A 30 4.25 10.62 4.04
N HIS A 31 3.67 9.43 3.98
CA HIS A 31 4.18 8.22 4.63
C HIS A 31 4.81 7.31 3.59
N ARG A 32 6.04 6.82 3.87
CA ARG A 32 6.74 5.87 3.01
C ARG A 32 6.73 4.50 3.68
N VAL A 33 6.22 3.50 2.97
CA VAL A 33 5.98 2.16 3.52
C VAL A 33 6.73 1.11 2.69
N LYS A 34 7.58 0.35 3.38
CA LYS A 34 8.30 -0.81 2.84
C LYS A 34 8.44 -1.83 3.96
N LEU A 35 7.59 -2.86 3.95
CA LEU A 35 7.45 -3.80 5.06
C LEU A 35 8.01 -5.19 4.69
N PRO A 36 8.37 -6.01 5.69
CA PRO A 36 8.74 -7.42 5.50
C PRO A 36 7.67 -8.21 4.73
N ALA A 37 8.09 -9.28 4.06
CA ALA A 37 7.15 -10.19 3.40
C ALA A 37 6.12 -10.73 4.40
N GLY A 38 4.86 -10.85 3.95
CA GLY A 38 3.73 -11.28 4.78
C GLY A 38 3.05 -10.15 5.56
N HIS A 39 3.63 -8.96 5.63
CA HIS A 39 2.98 -7.81 6.26
C HIS A 39 1.98 -7.14 5.31
N LEU A 40 0.91 -6.57 5.88
CA LEU A 40 -0.15 -5.88 5.16
C LEU A 40 -0.25 -4.42 5.64
N VAL A 41 -0.37 -3.48 4.71
CA VAL A 41 -0.76 -2.10 5.02
C VAL A 41 -2.19 -1.84 4.53
N LEU A 42 -2.98 -1.15 5.36
CA LEU A 42 -4.33 -0.67 5.05
C LEU A 42 -4.32 0.85 5.04
N TYR A 43 -4.97 1.46 4.05
CA TYR A 43 -5.07 2.91 3.95
C TYR A 43 -6.36 3.33 3.22
N PRO A 44 -6.87 4.56 3.47
CA PRO A 44 -8.05 5.06 2.77
C PRO A 44 -7.84 5.01 1.25
N ALA A 45 -8.81 4.47 0.51
CA ALA A 45 -8.70 4.40 -0.94
C ALA A 45 -8.68 5.79 -1.61
N SER A 46 -9.14 6.82 -0.89
CA SER A 46 -9.11 8.22 -1.30
C SER A 46 -7.74 8.90 -1.12
N SER A 47 -6.81 8.30 -0.38
CA SER A 47 -5.46 8.86 -0.22
C SER A 47 -4.72 8.83 -1.56
N LEU A 48 -4.07 9.93 -1.93
CA LEU A 48 -3.15 9.92 -3.06
C LEU A 48 -1.99 8.98 -2.69
N HIS A 49 -1.68 8.05 -3.57
CA HIS A 49 -0.61 7.09 -3.32
C HIS A 49 0.09 6.69 -4.61
N CYS A 50 1.39 6.44 -4.50
CA CYS A 50 2.21 5.95 -5.60
C CYS A 50 3.28 5.00 -5.08
N VAL A 51 3.84 4.19 -5.97
CA VAL A 51 5.01 3.37 -5.66
C VAL A 51 6.22 4.02 -6.32
N THR A 52 7.28 4.29 -5.54
CA THR A 52 8.52 4.82 -6.13
C THR A 52 9.15 3.80 -7.09
N PRO A 53 9.90 4.24 -8.11
CA PRO A 53 10.52 3.31 -9.06
C PRO A 53 11.35 2.24 -8.36
N VAL A 54 11.22 0.99 -8.80
CA VAL A 54 12.15 -0.08 -8.44
C VAL A 54 13.33 0.00 -9.39
N THR A 55 14.52 0.30 -8.88
CA THR A 55 15.74 0.45 -9.69
C THR A 55 16.54 -0.84 -9.79
N ARG A 56 16.34 -1.78 -8.85
CA ARG A 56 17.00 -3.08 -8.80
C ARG A 56 16.12 -4.11 -8.09
N GLY A 57 16.17 -5.36 -8.54
CA GLY A 57 15.34 -6.44 -7.99
C GLY A 57 13.91 -6.41 -8.50
N VAL A 58 13.00 -7.09 -7.80
CA VAL A 58 11.57 -7.16 -8.17
C VAL A 58 10.73 -7.02 -6.91
N ARG A 59 9.76 -6.09 -6.94
CA ARG A 59 8.76 -5.94 -5.87
C ARG A 59 7.50 -6.73 -6.21
N GLN A 60 7.29 -7.85 -5.54
CA GLN A 60 6.03 -8.59 -5.61
C GLN A 60 5.11 -8.18 -4.47
N ALA A 61 3.85 -7.88 -4.81
CA ALA A 61 2.82 -7.51 -3.86
C ALA A 61 1.44 -7.89 -4.42
N SER A 62 0.47 -8.09 -3.53
CA SER A 62 -0.94 -8.11 -3.89
C SER A 62 -1.61 -6.84 -3.38
N PHE A 63 -2.50 -6.26 -4.18
CA PHE A 63 -3.30 -5.12 -3.79
C PHE A 63 -4.78 -5.47 -3.86
N LEU A 64 -5.55 -4.95 -2.91
CA LEU A 64 -6.99 -5.21 -2.79
C LEU A 64 -7.74 -3.90 -2.59
N TRP A 65 -8.97 -3.86 -3.09
CA TRP A 65 -9.94 -2.79 -2.87
C TRP A 65 -11.13 -3.35 -2.14
N ASN A 66 -11.38 -2.84 -0.94
CA ASN A 66 -12.47 -3.30 -0.10
C ASN A 66 -13.49 -2.17 0.10
N PRO A 67 -14.74 -2.36 -0.33
CA PRO A 67 -15.85 -1.59 0.21
C PRO A 67 -15.90 -1.83 1.72
N VAL A 68 -15.99 -0.77 2.51
CA VAL A 68 -16.32 -0.89 3.93
C VAL A 68 -17.81 -0.58 4.03
N ASP A 69 -18.61 -1.62 4.27
CA ASP A 69 -20.01 -1.41 4.59
C ASP A 69 -20.08 -0.49 5.83
N GLY A 70 -20.63 0.71 5.64
CA GLY A 70 -20.97 1.61 6.74
C GLY A 70 -21.93 0.91 7.72
N PRO A 71 -22.13 1.44 8.94
CA PRO A 71 -22.96 0.78 9.94
C PRO A 71 -24.30 0.38 9.32
N ARG A 72 -24.58 -0.93 9.33
CA ARG A 72 -25.90 -1.45 8.97
C ARG A 72 -26.86 -0.89 10.02
N ARG A 73 -27.65 0.10 9.63
CA ARG A 73 -28.85 0.45 10.40
C ARG A 73 -29.85 -0.69 10.31
#